data_AF-A0A937PDL6-F1
#
_entry.id   AF-A0A937PDL6-F1
#
_cell.length_a   1.000
_cell.length_b   1.000
_cell.length_c   1.000
_cell.angle_alpha   90.00
_cell.angle_beta   90.00
_cell.angle_gamma   90.00
#
_symmetry.space_group_name_H-M   'P 1'
#
loop_
_entity.id
_entity.type
_entity.pdbx_description
1 polymer ?
#
loop_
_entity_poly.entity_id
_entity_poly.type
_entity_poly.pdbx_seq_one_letter_code
_entity_poly.pdbx_strand_id
1 'polypeptide(L)'
;MKYTTIRIEGVILSADILDKIEQGDIGGQLARDFGPDTKIKVKDEIARAWADAQDLWRIFKRQKEKVTESKHGTTETRRYWIVPLLGLFGYDAELSKAEIVHGKSYAVSHRASNLGRFPVHIVGFNDSLDKKRTNSGPRMSPHALLQEYINLTEHLYTIITNGIHLRLLRDSSRLIKLSFIEFDLESMMEEEHYADFAIMYRLLHISRMPVKMDLGAESLIEKYHQDALDSGSRIREGLSDAVERSILSLANGFLENAGNLELREKIDNNEISAASYYQYQLRLIYRLLFLMVIEERNLIFPDNADKNKREIYYEYYSIDRVRKLSEKQYLADQRFNDLWVALKNTFYLFESEAKGKHLGIKPLAGDLFGYNAIGILNNCNLDNKVLLECLRNLSVFINKNTGQKMRINYAS
;
A
#
# COMPACT_ATOMS: atom_id res chain seq x y z
N MET A 1 -9.23 -2.61 -1.74
CA MET A 1 -7.88 -3.20 -1.57
C MET A 1 -8.07 -4.71 -1.52
N LYS A 2 -7.20 -5.50 -2.18
CA LYS A 2 -7.39 -6.97 -2.27
C LYS A 2 -7.22 -7.68 -0.92
N TYR A 3 -6.30 -7.19 -0.11
CA TYR A 3 -6.05 -7.62 1.27
C TYR A 3 -6.51 -6.51 2.21
N THR A 4 -7.27 -6.85 3.24
CA THR A 4 -7.95 -5.91 4.14
C THR A 4 -7.21 -5.73 5.46
N THR A 5 -6.46 -6.74 5.88
CA THR A 5 -5.72 -6.79 7.16
C THR A 5 -4.22 -6.62 6.98
N ILE A 6 -3.75 -6.38 5.75
CA ILE A 6 -2.34 -6.17 5.42
C ILE A 6 -2.13 -4.71 5.01
N ARG A 7 -1.25 -4.02 5.74
CA ARG A 7 -0.88 -2.64 5.44
C ARG A 7 0.60 -2.55 5.11
N ILE A 8 0.92 -1.98 3.96
CA ILE A 8 2.28 -1.62 3.57
C ILE A 8 2.46 -0.13 3.83
N GLU A 9 3.46 0.24 4.62
CA GLU A 9 3.87 1.63 4.85
C GLU A 9 5.30 1.80 4.34
N GLY A 10 5.54 2.88 3.58
CA GLY A 10 6.87 3.17 3.04
C GLY A 10 7.35 2.17 1.99
N VAL A 11 8.67 2.07 1.81
CA VAL A 11 9.30 1.30 0.74
C VAL A 11 9.93 0.04 1.33
N ILE A 12 9.13 -1.00 1.51
CA ILE A 12 9.59 -2.32 1.96
C ILE A 12 9.18 -3.43 0.98
N LEU A 13 7.93 -3.43 0.53
CA LEU A 13 7.35 -4.35 -0.44
C LEU A 13 6.29 -3.59 -1.24
N SER A 14 5.75 -4.20 -2.29
CA SER A 14 4.66 -3.63 -3.08
C SER A 14 3.48 -4.61 -3.16
N ALA A 15 2.30 -4.10 -3.52
CA ALA A 15 1.12 -4.94 -3.71
C ALA A 15 1.33 -6.01 -4.80
N ASP A 16 2.09 -5.70 -5.86
CA ASP A 16 2.49 -6.64 -6.92
C ASP A 16 3.29 -7.83 -6.37
N ILE A 17 4.16 -7.62 -5.38
CA ILE A 17 4.87 -8.73 -4.74
C ILE A 17 3.91 -9.61 -3.95
N LEU A 18 2.93 -9.05 -3.25
CA LEU A 18 1.92 -9.85 -2.55
C LEU A 18 1.08 -10.69 -3.52
N ASP A 19 0.68 -10.09 -4.65
CA ASP A 19 -0.05 -10.80 -5.71
C ASP A 19 0.77 -11.97 -6.28
N LYS A 20 2.06 -11.77 -6.54
CA LYS A 20 2.96 -12.83 -7.00
C LYS A 20 3.18 -13.92 -5.95
N ILE A 21 3.25 -13.57 -4.68
CA ILE A 21 3.33 -14.55 -3.58
C ILE A 21 2.06 -15.42 -3.55
N GLU A 22 0.88 -14.82 -3.70
CA GLU A 22 -0.39 -15.55 -3.73
C GLU A 22 -0.46 -16.53 -4.91
N GLN A 23 -0.04 -16.07 -6.10
CA GLN A 23 -0.05 -16.85 -7.33
C GLN A 23 1.05 -17.93 -7.34
N GLY A 24 2.11 -17.76 -6.54
CA GLY A 24 3.29 -18.60 -6.56
C GLY A 24 4.28 -18.26 -7.69
N ASP A 25 4.13 -17.08 -8.30
CA ASP A 25 4.88 -16.61 -9.47
C ASP A 25 6.19 -15.87 -9.08
N ILE A 26 6.62 -16.03 -7.83
CA ILE A 26 7.88 -15.50 -7.31
C ILE A 26 8.70 -16.62 -6.65
N GLY A 27 10.02 -16.48 -6.68
CA GLY A 27 10.93 -17.49 -6.12
C GLY A 27 10.64 -17.80 -4.64
N GLY A 28 10.87 -19.05 -4.23
CA GLY A 28 10.63 -19.49 -2.86
C GLY A 28 9.24 -20.05 -2.60
N GLN A 29 8.30 -20.05 -3.55
CA GLN A 29 6.91 -20.45 -3.29
C GLN A 29 6.61 -21.95 -3.53
N LEU A 30 7.63 -22.80 -3.75
CA LEU A 30 7.47 -24.24 -3.96
C LEU A 30 7.43 -24.99 -2.62
N ALA A 31 6.85 -26.21 -2.60
CA ALA A 31 6.76 -27.03 -1.37
C ALA A 31 8.10 -27.22 -0.65
N ARG A 32 9.18 -27.50 -1.40
CA ARG A 32 10.54 -27.64 -0.86
C ARG A 32 11.08 -26.41 -0.15
N ASP A 33 10.50 -25.24 -0.41
CA ASP A 33 10.95 -23.97 0.16
C ASP A 33 10.27 -23.69 1.51
N PHE A 34 9.29 -24.50 1.94
CA PHE A 34 8.59 -24.39 3.22
C PHE A 34 9.02 -25.44 4.25
N GLY A 35 9.77 -26.46 3.83
CA GLY A 35 10.26 -27.46 4.75
C GLY A 35 10.86 -28.67 4.03
N PRO A 36 11.40 -29.61 4.81
CA PRO A 36 12.06 -30.80 4.25
C PRO A 36 11.06 -31.81 3.66
N ASP A 37 9.79 -31.82 4.08
CA ASP A 37 8.78 -32.75 3.57
C ASP A 37 8.13 -32.21 2.28
N THR A 38 8.75 -32.53 1.14
CA THR A 38 8.28 -32.07 -0.17
C THR A 38 6.98 -32.74 -0.63
N LYS A 39 6.43 -33.71 0.11
CA LYS A 39 5.17 -34.39 -0.27
C LYS A 39 3.94 -33.58 0.11
N ILE A 40 4.06 -32.69 1.11
CA ILE A 40 2.96 -31.87 1.57
C ILE A 40 2.84 -30.66 0.65
N LYS A 41 1.61 -30.36 0.21
CA LYS A 41 1.36 -29.14 -0.56
C LYS A 41 1.38 -27.96 0.40
N VAL A 42 2.03 -26.86 0.01
CA VAL A 42 2.05 -25.60 0.78
C VAL A 42 0.65 -25.14 1.20
N LYS A 43 -0.36 -25.34 0.34
CA LYS A 43 -1.76 -25.00 0.66
C LYS A 43 -2.31 -25.80 1.85
N ASP A 44 -1.92 -27.06 1.98
CA ASP A 44 -2.39 -27.93 3.07
C ASP A 44 -1.67 -27.57 4.38
N GLU A 45 -0.40 -27.16 4.32
CA GLU A 45 0.35 -26.63 5.47
C GLU A 45 -0.25 -25.32 5.97
N ILE A 46 -0.55 -24.39 5.06
CA ILE A 46 -1.21 -23.12 5.39
C ILE A 46 -2.57 -23.37 6.02
N ALA A 47 -3.38 -24.29 5.47
CA ALA A 47 -4.69 -24.62 6.02
C ALA A 47 -4.59 -25.20 7.44
N ARG A 48 -3.57 -26.04 7.71
CA ARG A 48 -3.30 -26.55 9.05
C ARG A 48 -2.86 -25.44 10.00
N ALA A 49 -1.88 -24.63 9.60
CA ALA A 49 -1.39 -23.51 10.39
C ALA A 49 -2.49 -22.49 10.70
N TRP A 50 -3.43 -22.29 9.76
CA TRP A 50 -4.61 -21.45 9.97
C TRP A 50 -5.51 -22.01 11.08
N ALA A 51 -5.86 -23.29 11.01
CA ALA A 51 -6.68 -23.93 12.05
C ALA A 51 -6.02 -23.85 13.43
N ASP A 52 -4.72 -24.13 13.50
CA ASP A 52 -3.95 -24.04 14.75
C ASP A 52 -3.90 -22.57 15.26
N ALA A 53 -3.73 -21.60 14.37
CA ALA A 53 -3.76 -20.18 14.72
C ALA A 53 -5.13 -19.74 15.25
N GLN A 54 -6.24 -20.20 14.68
CA GLN A 54 -7.58 -19.90 15.20
C GLN A 54 -7.77 -20.43 16.63
N ASP A 55 -7.29 -21.65 16.92
CA ASP A 55 -7.35 -22.21 18.26
C ASP A 55 -6.47 -21.46 19.27
N LEU A 56 -5.25 -21.08 18.86
CA LEU A 56 -4.37 -20.23 19.66
C LEU A 56 -5.01 -18.86 19.94
N TRP A 57 -5.65 -18.24 18.95
CA TRP A 57 -6.35 -16.97 19.10
C TRP A 57 -7.49 -17.06 20.12
N ARG A 58 -8.31 -18.11 20.04
CA ARG A 58 -9.38 -18.37 21.03
C ARG A 58 -8.84 -18.51 22.45
N ILE A 59 -7.71 -19.20 22.62
CA ILE A 59 -7.04 -19.32 23.92
C ILE A 59 -6.56 -17.95 24.39
N PHE A 60 -5.90 -17.19 23.52
CA PHE A 60 -5.37 -15.87 23.82
C PHE A 60 -6.48 -14.89 24.23
N LYS A 61 -7.60 -14.83 23.49
CA LYS A 61 -8.75 -13.97 23.80
C LYS A 61 -9.27 -14.19 25.23
N ARG A 62 -9.45 -15.46 25.62
CA ARG A 62 -9.86 -15.83 26.98
C ARG A 62 -8.84 -15.44 28.06
N GLN A 63 -7.54 -15.42 27.74
CA GLN A 63 -6.52 -14.94 28.69
C GLN A 63 -6.45 -13.42 28.72
N LYS A 64 -6.61 -12.75 27.57
CA LYS A 64 -6.70 -11.29 27.42
C LYS A 64 -7.81 -10.71 28.31
N GLU A 65 -8.99 -11.33 28.33
CA GLU A 65 -10.14 -10.93 29.17
C GLU A 65 -9.87 -11.01 30.69
N LYS A 66 -8.91 -11.81 31.12
CA LYS A 66 -8.54 -11.94 32.55
C LYS A 66 -7.54 -10.89 33.02
N VAL A 67 -6.96 -10.13 32.09
CA VAL A 67 -5.97 -9.10 32.40
C VAL A 67 -6.71 -7.81 32.72
N THR A 68 -6.46 -7.28 33.91
CA THR A 68 -6.94 -5.95 34.31
C THR A 68 -6.37 -4.88 33.38
N GLU A 69 -7.16 -3.86 33.02
CA GLU A 69 -6.77 -2.77 32.10
C GLU A 69 -5.45 -2.05 32.50
N SER A 70 -5.11 -2.04 33.79
CA SER A 70 -3.87 -1.47 34.30
C SER A 70 -2.59 -2.24 33.96
N LYS A 71 -2.71 -3.48 33.45
CA LYS A 71 -1.58 -4.33 33.07
C LYS A 71 -1.37 -4.32 31.56
N HIS A 72 -0.12 -4.49 31.13
CA HIS A 72 0.24 -4.50 29.72
C HIS A 72 -0.19 -5.77 28.95
N GLY A 73 -0.31 -6.91 29.64
CA GLY A 73 -0.64 -8.20 29.01
C GLY A 73 0.51 -8.89 28.29
N THR A 74 1.77 -8.52 28.59
CA THR A 74 2.97 -9.03 27.89
C THR A 74 3.15 -10.55 28.01
N THR A 75 2.87 -11.13 29.18
CA THR A 75 3.01 -12.57 29.40
C THR A 75 1.98 -13.36 28.60
N GLU A 76 0.75 -12.88 28.57
CA GLU A 76 -0.36 -13.49 27.88
C GLU A 76 -0.12 -13.43 26.36
N THR A 77 0.29 -12.26 25.87
CA THR A 77 0.64 -12.01 24.46
C THR A 77 1.72 -12.96 23.97
N ARG A 78 2.85 -13.06 24.70
CA ARG A 78 3.96 -13.91 24.26
C ARG A 78 3.63 -15.40 24.37
N ARG A 79 3.04 -15.84 25.50
CA ARG A 79 2.93 -17.26 25.84
C ARG A 79 1.80 -17.97 25.11
N TYR A 80 0.64 -17.32 24.99
CA TYR A 80 -0.56 -17.97 24.46
C TYR A 80 -0.82 -17.64 22.99
N TRP A 81 -0.11 -16.66 22.43
CA TRP A 81 -0.33 -16.21 21.07
C TRP A 81 0.93 -16.19 20.23
N ILE A 82 1.83 -15.23 20.48
CA ILE A 82 2.88 -14.91 19.51
C ILE A 82 3.98 -15.98 19.43
N VAL A 83 4.49 -16.51 20.55
CA VAL A 83 5.53 -17.55 20.48
C VAL A 83 5.00 -18.83 19.79
N PRO A 84 3.80 -19.36 20.13
CA PRO A 84 3.21 -20.47 19.39
C PRO A 84 2.97 -20.16 17.90
N LEU A 85 2.44 -18.97 17.56
CA LEU A 85 2.22 -18.55 16.17
C LEU A 85 3.52 -18.52 15.37
N LEU A 86 4.59 -17.96 15.94
CA LEU A 86 5.92 -17.97 15.33
C LEU A 86 6.44 -19.40 15.13
N GLY A 87 6.12 -20.32 16.04
CA GLY A 87 6.39 -21.75 15.88
C GLY A 87 5.70 -22.36 14.66
N LEU A 88 4.46 -21.95 14.34
CA LEU A 88 3.76 -22.37 13.11
C LEU A 88 4.47 -21.90 11.83
N PHE A 89 5.23 -20.80 11.91
CA PHE A 89 6.07 -20.29 10.82
C PHE A 89 7.50 -20.83 10.85
N GLY A 90 7.81 -21.74 11.79
CA GLY A 90 9.08 -22.42 11.92
C GLY A 90 10.13 -21.74 12.80
N TYR A 91 9.78 -20.67 13.54
CA TYR A 91 10.74 -19.94 14.38
C TYR A 91 10.88 -20.56 15.77
N ASP A 92 12.13 -20.67 16.23
CA ASP A 92 12.46 -21.02 17.62
C ASP A 92 12.70 -19.73 18.42
N ALA A 93 11.62 -19.05 18.81
CA ALA A 93 11.69 -17.74 19.49
C ALA A 93 11.97 -17.88 21.00
N GLU A 94 13.18 -17.53 21.41
CA GLU A 94 13.64 -17.61 22.81
C GLU A 94 13.79 -16.24 23.46
N LEU A 95 13.54 -16.15 24.77
CA LEU A 95 13.75 -14.91 25.51
C LEU A 95 15.21 -14.46 25.45
N SER A 96 15.43 -13.15 25.31
CA SER A 96 16.76 -12.55 25.29
C SER A 96 16.96 -11.50 26.38
N LYS A 97 18.21 -11.32 26.78
CA LYS A 97 18.62 -10.21 27.64
C LYS A 97 18.86 -8.97 26.77
N ALA A 98 18.76 -7.80 27.40
CA ALA A 98 19.10 -6.55 26.74
C ALA A 98 20.56 -6.56 26.26
N GLU A 99 20.79 -5.96 25.10
CA GLU A 99 22.08 -5.88 24.44
C GLU A 99 22.59 -4.44 24.46
N ILE A 100 23.91 -4.26 24.60
CA ILE A 100 24.53 -2.94 24.58
C ILE A 100 25.11 -2.71 23.19
N VAL A 101 24.56 -1.74 22.46
CA VAL A 101 25.03 -1.32 21.13
C VAL A 101 25.45 0.13 21.23
N HIS A 102 26.70 0.44 20.89
CA HIS A 102 27.29 1.79 20.99
C HIS A 102 27.02 2.50 22.34
N GLY A 103 27.10 1.76 23.45
CA GLY A 103 26.90 2.31 24.80
C GLY A 103 25.43 2.54 25.21
N LYS A 104 24.46 2.19 24.35
CA LYS A 104 23.02 2.24 24.66
C LYS A 104 22.45 0.84 24.78
N SER A 105 21.54 0.64 25.75
CA SER A 105 20.90 -0.66 26.01
C SER A 105 19.61 -0.82 25.21
N TYR A 106 19.48 -1.94 24.50
CA TYR A 106 18.33 -2.31 23.70
C TYR A 106 17.72 -3.61 24.23
N ALA A 107 16.48 -3.53 24.73
CA ALA A 107 15.75 -4.67 25.29
C ALA A 107 14.89 -5.37 24.21
N VAL A 108 15.54 -5.97 23.20
CA VAL A 108 14.87 -6.85 22.24
C VAL A 108 14.43 -8.11 22.98
N SER A 109 13.13 -8.43 22.97
CA SER A 109 12.59 -9.37 23.96
C SER A 109 12.89 -10.82 23.63
N HIS A 110 12.98 -11.17 22.34
CA HIS A 110 13.23 -12.53 21.87
C HIS A 110 14.23 -12.57 20.72
N ARG A 111 14.83 -13.74 20.51
CA ARG A 111 15.70 -14.06 19.38
C ARG A 111 15.27 -15.41 18.80
N ALA A 112 15.18 -15.51 17.48
CA ALA A 112 15.00 -16.82 16.85
C ALA A 112 16.35 -17.54 16.82
N SER A 113 16.51 -18.59 17.61
CA SER A 113 17.79 -19.31 17.76
C SER A 113 18.19 -20.05 16.48
N ASN A 114 17.20 -20.44 15.67
CA ASN A 114 17.37 -21.11 14.38
C ASN A 114 17.55 -20.17 13.16
N LEU A 115 17.70 -18.85 13.38
CA LEU A 115 17.98 -17.84 12.33
C LEU A 115 19.07 -16.85 12.77
N GLY A 116 20.24 -17.35 13.19
CA GLY A 116 21.36 -16.47 13.54
C GLY A 116 21.01 -15.39 14.58
N ARG A 117 20.12 -15.73 15.52
CA ARG A 117 19.57 -14.81 16.54
C ARG A 117 18.77 -13.65 15.94
N PHE A 118 17.94 -13.94 14.94
CA PHE A 118 17.01 -12.96 14.34
C PHE A 118 16.19 -12.23 15.42
N PRO A 119 16.16 -10.87 15.42
CA PRO A 119 15.45 -10.09 16.43
C PRO A 119 13.94 -10.21 16.31
N VAL A 120 13.29 -10.50 17.45
CA VAL A 120 11.84 -10.46 17.57
C VAL A 120 11.49 -9.69 18.84
N HIS A 121 10.69 -8.62 18.72
CA HIS A 121 10.25 -7.85 19.87
C HIS A 121 8.74 -7.96 20.08
N ILE A 122 8.39 -8.73 21.11
CA ILE A 122 7.04 -8.94 21.59
C ILE A 122 6.78 -8.03 22.79
N VAL A 123 5.77 -7.17 22.69
CA VAL A 123 5.22 -6.35 23.80
C VAL A 123 3.81 -6.82 24.17
N GLY A 124 3.15 -6.17 25.13
CA GLY A 124 1.80 -6.57 25.54
C GLY A 124 0.70 -5.97 24.67
N PHE A 125 -0.46 -6.62 24.58
CA PHE A 125 -1.60 -6.16 23.77
C PHE A 125 -2.20 -4.81 24.18
N ASN A 126 -1.95 -4.32 25.40
CA ASN A 126 -2.33 -2.97 25.80
C ASN A 126 -1.26 -1.92 25.46
N ASP A 127 -0.12 -2.33 24.90
CA ASP A 127 0.90 -1.40 24.41
C ASP A 127 0.64 -1.00 22.96
N SER A 128 0.89 0.27 22.66
CA SER A 128 0.96 0.76 21.28
C SER A 128 2.36 0.50 20.71
N LEU A 129 2.43 0.07 19.44
CA LEU A 129 3.70 -0.04 18.71
C LEU A 129 4.32 1.32 18.39
N ASP A 130 3.50 2.37 18.29
CA ASP A 130 3.90 3.70 17.82
C ASP A 130 4.08 4.71 18.96
N LYS A 131 3.54 4.44 20.14
CA LYS A 131 3.65 5.34 21.30
C LYS A 131 4.58 4.76 22.36
N LYS A 132 5.42 5.61 22.95
CA LYS A 132 6.15 5.27 24.17
C LYS A 132 5.15 5.09 25.33
N ARG A 133 5.49 4.21 26.27
CA ARG A 133 4.77 4.15 27.55
C ARG A 133 4.99 5.45 28.34
N THR A 134 3.96 5.91 29.02
CA THR A 134 3.99 7.18 29.78
C THR A 134 4.63 7.06 31.16
N ASN A 135 4.39 5.94 31.85
CA ASN A 135 4.67 5.80 33.28
C ASN A 135 5.83 4.85 33.62
N SER A 136 6.29 4.02 32.68
CA SER A 136 7.44 3.11 32.85
C SER A 136 7.90 2.53 31.51
N GLY A 137 9.18 2.19 31.37
CA GLY A 137 9.72 1.52 30.18
C GLY A 137 10.64 2.39 29.32
N PRO A 138 11.00 1.93 28.11
CA PRO A 138 11.94 2.63 27.23
C PRO A 138 11.46 4.03 26.84
N ARG A 139 12.41 4.95 26.61
CA ARG A 139 12.11 6.35 26.20
C ARG A 139 11.52 6.47 24.78
N MET A 140 11.43 5.36 24.05
CA MET A 140 11.01 5.27 22.67
C MET A 140 9.81 4.33 22.54
N SER A 141 9.03 4.48 21.46
CA SER A 141 8.03 3.48 21.12
C SER A 141 8.70 2.16 20.76
N PRO A 142 7.99 1.01 20.90
CA PRO A 142 8.53 -0.28 20.50
C PRO A 142 9.07 -0.27 19.06
N HIS A 143 8.34 0.34 18.12
CA HIS A 143 8.76 0.45 16.72
C HIS A 143 10.06 1.23 16.58
N ALA A 144 10.14 2.42 17.20
CA ALA A 144 11.33 3.26 17.10
C ALA A 144 12.57 2.61 17.74
N LEU A 145 12.38 1.88 18.85
CA LEU A 145 13.46 1.15 19.52
C LEU A 145 14.07 0.08 18.61
N LEU A 146 13.22 -0.70 17.92
CA LEU A 146 13.68 -1.76 17.03
C LEU A 146 14.27 -1.20 15.74
N GLN A 147 13.67 -0.14 15.18
CA GLN A 147 14.23 0.53 14.01
C GLN A 147 15.63 1.08 14.28
N GLU A 148 15.84 1.74 15.43
CA GLU A 148 17.16 2.23 15.82
C GLU A 148 18.14 1.05 16.06
N TYR A 149 17.70 -0.03 16.69
CA TYR A 149 18.53 -1.22 16.92
C TYR A 149 19.02 -1.84 15.61
N ILE A 150 18.13 -2.09 14.63
CA ILE A 150 18.52 -2.70 13.35
C ILE A 150 19.36 -1.73 12.49
N ASN A 151 19.17 -0.42 12.62
CA ASN A 151 20.00 0.57 11.93
C ASN A 151 21.43 0.68 12.50
N LEU A 152 21.66 0.21 13.74
CA LEU A 152 22.95 0.21 14.42
C LEU A 152 23.63 -1.16 14.46
N THR A 153 22.98 -2.19 13.92
CA THR A 153 23.50 -3.56 13.88
C THR A 153 23.47 -4.08 12.45
N GLU A 154 24.02 -5.26 12.20
CA GLU A 154 24.00 -5.88 10.86
C GLU A 154 22.67 -6.60 10.55
N HIS A 155 21.71 -6.61 11.48
CA HIS A 155 20.41 -7.21 11.22
C HIS A 155 19.62 -6.39 10.18
N LEU A 156 19.38 -6.98 9.02
CA LEU A 156 18.62 -6.32 7.96
C LEU A 156 17.11 -6.27 8.22
N TYR A 157 16.57 -7.24 8.96
CA TYR A 157 15.13 -7.38 9.23
C TYR A 157 14.87 -7.72 10.69
N THR A 158 13.67 -7.38 11.17
CA THR A 158 13.16 -7.73 12.50
C THR A 158 11.65 -7.87 12.48
N ILE A 159 11.12 -8.67 13.41
CA ILE A 159 9.68 -8.72 13.69
C ILE A 159 9.39 -7.95 14.98
N ILE A 160 8.30 -7.17 14.98
CA ILE A 160 7.78 -6.50 16.17
C ILE A 160 6.26 -6.71 16.28
N THR A 161 5.75 -6.97 17.47
CA THR A 161 4.31 -7.19 17.65
C THR A 161 3.85 -6.90 19.08
N ASN A 162 2.59 -6.46 19.21
CA ASN A 162 1.86 -6.37 20.46
C ASN A 162 0.79 -7.48 20.60
N GLY A 163 0.75 -8.48 19.71
CA GLY A 163 -0.29 -9.51 19.72
C GLY A 163 -1.51 -9.18 18.87
N ILE A 164 -1.82 -7.88 18.71
CA ILE A 164 -2.95 -7.40 17.88
C ILE A 164 -2.43 -7.05 16.49
N HIS A 165 -1.29 -6.37 16.42
CA HIS A 165 -0.60 -6.01 15.18
C HIS A 165 0.78 -6.66 15.17
N LEU A 166 1.19 -7.19 14.02
CA LEU A 166 2.54 -7.68 13.79
C LEU A 166 3.15 -6.93 12.62
N ARG A 167 4.37 -6.40 12.79
CA ARG A 167 5.12 -5.73 11.73
C ARG A 167 6.42 -6.45 11.44
N LEU A 168 6.75 -6.54 10.16
CA LEU A 168 8.09 -6.80 9.68
C LEU A 168 8.73 -5.46 9.31
N LEU A 169 9.87 -5.17 9.92
CA LEU A 169 10.67 -3.97 9.63
C LEU A 169 11.91 -4.39 8.85
N ARG A 170 12.38 -3.47 7.99
CA ARG A 170 13.68 -3.52 7.34
C ARG A 170 14.55 -2.39 7.88
N ASP A 171 15.86 -2.58 7.91
CA ASP A 171 16.79 -1.48 8.13
C ASP A 171 16.52 -0.32 7.15
N SER A 172 16.81 0.89 7.59
CA SER A 172 16.66 2.07 6.74
C SER A 172 17.60 3.16 7.21
N SER A 173 18.48 3.61 6.31
CA SER A 173 19.30 4.79 6.53
C SER A 173 18.49 6.10 6.54
N ARG A 174 17.19 6.05 6.18
CA ARG A 174 16.32 7.24 6.10
C ARG A 174 15.59 7.46 7.42
N LEU A 175 16.05 8.43 8.20
CA LEU A 175 15.55 8.76 9.54
C LEU A 175 14.09 9.26 9.62
N ILE A 176 13.45 9.63 8.51
CA ILE A 176 12.20 10.43 8.51
C ILE A 176 10.96 9.64 8.10
N LYS A 177 11.08 8.51 7.37
CA LYS A 177 9.91 7.76 6.88
C LYS A 177 9.90 6.34 7.43
N LEU A 178 8.78 5.96 8.05
CA LEU A 178 8.53 4.59 8.46
C LEU A 178 8.45 3.69 7.22
N SER A 179 8.99 2.48 7.32
CA SER A 179 8.96 1.48 6.26
C SER A 179 8.72 0.10 6.87
N PHE A 180 7.52 -0.44 6.70
CA PHE A 180 7.13 -1.71 7.28
C PHE A 180 5.93 -2.33 6.58
N ILE A 181 5.79 -3.65 6.71
CA ILE A 181 4.54 -4.34 6.42
C ILE A 181 3.92 -4.74 7.75
N GLU A 182 2.63 -4.45 7.93
CA GLU A 182 1.85 -4.74 9.13
C GLU A 182 0.71 -5.69 8.80
N PHE A 183 0.45 -6.60 9.72
CA PHE A 183 -0.66 -7.53 9.74
C PHE A 183 -1.51 -7.23 10.96
N ASP A 184 -2.79 -6.90 10.74
CA ASP A 184 -3.81 -6.81 11.78
C ASP A 184 -4.29 -8.22 12.13
N LEU A 185 -3.67 -8.81 13.15
CA LEU A 185 -3.97 -10.17 13.59
C LEU A 185 -5.36 -10.29 14.21
N GLU A 186 -5.88 -9.22 14.82
CA GLU A 186 -7.20 -9.25 15.45
C GLU A 186 -8.30 -9.32 14.41
N SER A 187 -8.33 -8.38 13.45
CA SER A 187 -9.29 -8.46 12.34
C SER A 187 -9.08 -9.73 11.52
N MET A 188 -7.83 -10.16 11.28
CA MET A 188 -7.57 -11.37 10.51
C MET A 188 -8.20 -12.62 11.15
N MET A 189 -8.11 -12.76 12.47
CA MET A 189 -8.66 -13.91 13.18
C MET A 189 -10.16 -13.79 13.47
N GLU A 190 -10.65 -12.62 13.86
CA GLU A 190 -12.06 -12.40 14.21
C GLU A 190 -13.00 -12.37 13.00
N GLU A 191 -12.51 -11.87 11.85
CA GLU A 191 -13.28 -11.78 10.61
C GLU A 191 -12.93 -12.90 9.60
N GLU A 192 -12.10 -13.86 10.02
CA GLU A 192 -11.73 -15.06 9.25
C GLU A 192 -11.08 -14.76 7.88
N HIS A 193 -10.16 -13.78 7.81
CA HIS A 193 -9.44 -13.41 6.58
C HIS A 193 -8.34 -14.43 6.21
N TYR A 194 -8.74 -15.64 5.81
CA TYR A 194 -7.82 -16.72 5.43
C TYR A 194 -6.85 -16.35 4.30
N ALA A 195 -7.31 -15.59 3.30
CA ALA A 195 -6.47 -15.17 2.18
C ALA A 195 -5.29 -14.30 2.64
N ASP A 196 -5.54 -13.37 3.57
CA ASP A 196 -4.52 -12.51 4.15
C ASP A 196 -3.56 -13.32 5.06
N PHE A 197 -4.07 -14.28 5.83
CA PHE A 197 -3.24 -15.20 6.60
C PHE A 197 -2.32 -16.04 5.71
N ALA A 198 -2.82 -16.53 4.57
CA ALA A 198 -2.02 -17.30 3.63
C ALA A 198 -0.83 -16.47 3.08
N ILE A 199 -1.05 -15.18 2.82
CA ILE A 199 0.04 -14.26 2.46
C ILE A 199 1.01 -14.06 3.62
N MET A 200 0.50 -13.81 4.83
CA MET A 200 1.32 -13.65 6.04
C MET A 200 2.20 -14.88 6.27
N TYR A 201 1.64 -16.08 6.20
CA TYR A 201 2.36 -17.35 6.33
C TYR A 201 3.47 -17.44 5.29
N ARG A 202 3.16 -17.21 4.01
CA ARG A 202 4.13 -17.31 2.91
C ARG A 202 5.25 -16.28 3.00
N LEU A 203 4.95 -15.08 3.48
CA LEU A 203 5.93 -14.00 3.58
C LEU A 203 6.81 -14.14 4.81
N LEU A 204 6.21 -14.48 5.95
CA LEU A 204 6.89 -14.55 7.23
C LEU A 204 7.45 -15.93 7.55
N HIS A 205 7.23 -16.96 6.72
CA HIS A 205 7.83 -18.27 6.94
C HIS A 205 9.35 -18.16 7.15
N ILE A 206 9.90 -18.95 8.09
CA ILE A 206 11.31 -18.90 8.50
C ILE A 206 12.30 -18.91 7.32
N SER A 207 12.00 -19.67 6.27
CA SER A 207 12.84 -19.80 5.07
C SER A 207 12.98 -18.53 4.25
N ARG A 208 12.22 -17.47 4.54
CA ARG A 208 12.35 -16.17 3.86
C ARG A 208 13.37 -15.28 4.53
N MET A 209 13.57 -15.47 5.82
CA MET A 209 14.37 -14.58 6.65
C MET A 209 15.87 -14.85 6.49
N PRO A 210 16.72 -13.88 6.84
CA PRO A 210 18.17 -14.09 6.87
C PRO A 210 18.56 -15.23 7.81
N VAL A 211 19.30 -16.20 7.28
CA VAL A 211 19.80 -17.34 8.06
C VAL A 211 20.85 -16.92 9.09
N LYS A 212 21.61 -15.85 8.77
CA LYS A 212 22.60 -15.21 9.63
C LYS A 212 22.45 -13.69 9.56
N MET A 213 23.02 -13.03 10.56
CA MET A 213 22.99 -11.56 10.68
C MET A 213 23.62 -10.87 9.46
N ASP A 214 24.78 -11.33 9.01
CA ASP A 214 25.56 -10.77 7.90
C ASP A 214 25.07 -11.20 6.51
N LEU A 215 24.17 -12.18 6.42
CA LEU A 215 23.61 -12.71 5.17
C LEU A 215 22.22 -12.15 4.84
N GLY A 216 21.91 -10.95 5.35
CA GLY A 216 20.65 -10.26 5.06
C GLY A 216 20.38 -10.10 3.56
N ALA A 217 21.41 -9.70 2.81
CA ALA A 217 21.32 -9.45 1.37
C ALA A 217 20.96 -10.69 0.53
N GLU A 218 21.22 -11.89 1.07
CA GLU A 218 21.00 -13.17 0.39
C GLU A 218 19.61 -13.76 0.69
N SER A 219 18.88 -13.16 1.64
CA SER A 219 17.58 -13.65 2.07
C SER A 219 16.51 -13.46 0.98
N LEU A 220 15.52 -14.37 0.93
CA LEU A 220 14.43 -14.24 -0.03
C LEU A 220 13.59 -12.99 0.24
N ILE A 221 13.43 -12.59 1.51
CA ILE A 221 12.70 -11.38 1.86
C ILE A 221 13.40 -10.12 1.31
N GLU A 222 14.73 -10.07 1.30
CA GLU A 222 15.47 -8.98 0.67
C GLU A 222 15.34 -9.04 -0.86
N LYS A 223 15.37 -10.22 -1.46
CA LYS A 223 15.10 -10.36 -2.90
C LYS A 223 13.72 -9.81 -3.28
N TYR A 224 12.69 -10.09 -2.46
CA TYR A 224 11.35 -9.54 -2.66
C TYR A 224 11.32 -8.02 -2.54
N HIS A 225 12.10 -7.45 -1.61
CA HIS A 225 12.28 -6.02 -1.50
C HIS A 225 12.93 -5.40 -2.75
N GLN A 226 14.00 -6.00 -3.26
CA GLN A 226 14.67 -5.54 -4.49
C GLN A 226 13.73 -5.66 -5.71
N ASP A 227 13.00 -6.76 -5.84
CA ASP A 227 11.99 -6.92 -6.89
C ASP A 227 10.89 -5.85 -6.80
N ALA A 228 10.48 -5.45 -5.59
CA ALA A 228 9.53 -4.37 -5.37
C ALA A 228 10.08 -3.00 -5.81
N LEU A 229 11.36 -2.71 -5.51
CA LEU A 229 12.04 -1.50 -5.95
C LEU A 229 12.13 -1.43 -7.49
N ASP A 230 12.53 -2.53 -8.13
CA ASP A 230 12.66 -2.62 -9.59
C ASP A 230 11.30 -2.55 -10.28
N SER A 231 10.27 -3.17 -9.71
CA SER A 231 8.89 -3.04 -10.19
C SER A 231 8.43 -1.58 -10.10
N GLY A 232 8.68 -0.92 -8.96
CA GLY A 232 8.37 0.50 -8.75
C GLY A 232 9.10 1.44 -9.71
N SER A 233 10.38 1.20 -9.99
CA SER A 233 11.16 1.99 -10.95
C SER A 233 10.61 1.85 -12.37
N ARG A 234 10.34 0.61 -12.81
CA ARG A 234 9.76 0.33 -14.13
C ARG A 234 8.37 0.93 -14.30
N ILE A 235 7.54 0.89 -13.27
CA ILE A 235 6.22 1.54 -13.27
C ILE A 235 6.39 3.06 -13.42
N ARG A 236 7.36 3.67 -12.74
CA ARG A 236 7.61 5.13 -12.85
C ARG A 236 8.10 5.54 -14.23
N GLU A 237 9.04 4.81 -14.80
CA GLU A 237 9.51 5.06 -16.18
C GLU A 237 8.36 4.90 -17.18
N GLY A 238 7.61 3.80 -17.09
CA GLY A 238 6.44 3.57 -17.93
C GLY A 238 5.35 4.62 -17.77
N LEU A 239 5.17 5.16 -16.56
CA LEU A 239 4.24 6.25 -16.29
C LEU A 239 4.71 7.55 -16.93
N SER A 240 6.01 7.83 -16.97
CA SER A 240 6.56 9.00 -17.67
C SER A 240 6.21 8.95 -19.17
N ASP A 241 6.47 7.82 -19.82
CA ASP A 241 6.11 7.60 -21.23
C ASP A 241 4.60 7.66 -21.47
N ALA A 242 3.80 7.18 -20.50
CA ALA A 242 2.34 7.24 -20.57
C ALA A 242 1.83 8.68 -20.44
N VAL A 243 2.40 9.47 -19.53
CA VAL A 243 2.07 10.89 -19.33
C VAL A 243 2.36 11.69 -20.59
N GLU A 244 3.54 11.51 -21.20
CA GLU A 244 3.90 12.21 -22.44
C GLU A 244 2.90 11.92 -23.57
N ARG A 245 2.60 10.64 -23.81
CA ARG A 245 1.61 10.22 -24.82
C ARG A 245 0.21 10.73 -24.51
N SER A 246 -0.18 10.74 -23.25
CA SER A 246 -1.48 11.27 -22.81
C SER A 246 -1.59 12.78 -23.01
N ILE A 247 -0.53 13.55 -22.76
CA ILE A 247 -0.51 15.00 -23.03
C ILE A 247 -0.74 15.25 -24.53
N LEU A 248 -0.03 14.53 -25.40
CA LEU A 248 -0.18 14.66 -26.85
C LEU A 248 -1.59 14.27 -27.32
N SER A 249 -2.12 13.15 -26.82
CA SER A 249 -3.46 12.67 -27.17
C SER A 249 -4.54 13.66 -26.72
N LEU A 250 -4.46 14.17 -25.50
CA LEU A 250 -5.36 15.20 -25.00
C LEU A 250 -5.28 16.48 -25.83
N ALA A 251 -4.05 16.98 -26.07
CA ALA A 251 -3.83 18.18 -26.87
C ALA A 251 -4.48 18.08 -28.26
N ASN A 252 -4.20 16.99 -28.98
CA ASN A 252 -4.78 16.77 -30.30
C ASN A 252 -6.31 16.59 -30.22
N GLY A 253 -6.81 15.81 -29.26
CA GLY A 253 -8.25 15.59 -29.10
C GLY A 253 -9.03 16.87 -28.84
N PHE A 254 -8.49 17.80 -28.05
CA PHE A 254 -9.11 19.10 -27.84
C PHE A 254 -9.06 19.97 -29.11
N LEU A 255 -7.97 19.94 -29.88
CA LEU A 255 -7.85 20.74 -31.12
C LEU A 255 -8.71 20.18 -32.26
N GLU A 256 -8.82 18.86 -32.38
CA GLU A 256 -9.56 18.17 -33.43
C GLU A 256 -11.08 18.19 -33.20
N ASN A 257 -11.54 18.33 -31.95
CA ASN A 257 -12.96 18.33 -31.64
C ASN A 257 -13.67 19.55 -32.24
N ALA A 258 -14.61 19.32 -33.16
CA ALA A 258 -15.31 20.38 -33.89
C ALA A 258 -15.99 21.42 -32.97
N GLY A 259 -16.42 21.04 -31.77
CA GLY A 259 -17.05 21.94 -30.80
C GLY A 259 -16.12 22.96 -30.14
N ASN A 260 -14.80 22.88 -30.35
CA ASN A 260 -13.80 23.74 -29.70
C ASN A 260 -13.31 24.88 -30.61
N LEU A 261 -14.23 25.61 -31.25
CA LEU A 261 -13.88 26.72 -32.14
C LEU A 261 -13.12 27.84 -31.39
N GLU A 262 -13.61 28.24 -30.21
CA GLU A 262 -12.97 29.29 -29.40
C GLU A 262 -11.51 28.95 -29.04
N LEU A 263 -11.20 27.67 -28.77
CA LEU A 263 -9.84 27.23 -28.51
C LEU A 263 -8.94 27.44 -29.73
N ARG A 264 -9.39 27.02 -30.92
CA ARG A 264 -8.62 27.15 -32.16
C ARG A 264 -8.43 28.61 -32.52
N GLU A 265 -9.47 29.42 -32.46
CA GLU A 265 -9.39 30.87 -32.74
C GLU A 265 -8.39 31.57 -31.81
N LYS A 266 -8.40 31.26 -30.50
CA LYS A 266 -7.43 31.83 -29.55
C LYS A 266 -5.99 31.39 -29.81
N ILE A 267 -5.79 30.20 -30.35
CA ILE A 267 -4.44 29.74 -30.75
C ILE A 267 -4.03 30.44 -32.04
N ASP A 268 -4.90 30.50 -33.04
CA ASP A 268 -4.62 31.14 -34.33
C ASP A 268 -4.33 32.65 -34.16
N ASN A 269 -5.01 33.30 -33.22
CA ASN A 269 -4.79 34.71 -32.86
C ASN A 269 -3.60 34.93 -31.91
N ASN A 270 -2.84 33.88 -31.55
CA ASN A 270 -1.74 33.91 -30.57
C ASN A 270 -2.12 34.39 -29.15
N GLU A 271 -3.40 34.32 -28.77
CA GLU A 271 -3.85 34.60 -27.40
C GLU A 271 -3.44 33.47 -26.43
N ILE A 272 -3.33 32.24 -26.95
CA ILE A 272 -2.82 31.08 -26.22
C ILE A 272 -1.55 30.58 -26.90
N SER A 273 -0.41 30.79 -26.25
CA SER A 273 0.87 30.23 -26.69
C SER A 273 0.89 28.70 -26.54
N ALA A 274 1.74 28.03 -27.33
CA ALA A 274 1.98 26.59 -27.19
C ALA A 274 2.44 26.20 -25.78
N ALA A 275 3.25 27.04 -25.12
CA ALA A 275 3.69 26.81 -23.75
C ALA A 275 2.52 26.87 -22.76
N SER A 276 1.63 27.86 -22.90
CA SER A 276 0.42 27.98 -22.07
C SER A 276 -0.52 26.80 -22.28
N TYR A 277 -0.70 26.36 -23.53
CA TYR A 277 -1.53 25.22 -23.87
C TYR A 277 -0.99 23.92 -23.27
N TYR A 278 0.33 23.69 -23.38
CA TYR A 278 1.02 22.57 -22.72
C TYR A 278 0.81 22.60 -21.19
N GLN A 279 0.90 23.77 -20.55
CA GLN A 279 0.67 23.89 -19.11
C GLN A 279 -0.76 23.50 -18.70
N TYR A 280 -1.78 23.82 -19.52
CA TYR A 280 -3.15 23.35 -19.26
C TYR A 280 -3.26 21.82 -19.29
N GLN A 281 -2.61 21.17 -20.26
CA GLN A 281 -2.60 19.71 -20.34
C GLN A 281 -1.83 19.05 -19.19
N LEU A 282 -0.68 19.62 -18.84
CA LEU A 282 0.12 19.14 -17.72
C LEU A 282 -0.67 19.22 -16.40
N ARG A 283 -1.37 20.33 -16.15
CA ARG A 283 -2.25 20.49 -14.99
C ARG A 283 -3.43 19.53 -15.01
N LEU A 284 -4.02 19.27 -16.19
CA LEU A 284 -5.08 18.27 -16.33
C LEU A 284 -4.57 16.86 -15.94
N ILE A 285 -3.40 16.45 -16.43
CA ILE A 285 -2.77 15.18 -16.04
C ILE A 285 -2.49 15.14 -14.54
N TYR A 286 -1.94 16.21 -13.96
CA TYR A 286 -1.67 16.23 -12.52
C TYR A 286 -2.94 16.18 -11.66
N ARG A 287 -4.06 16.79 -12.10
CA ARG A 287 -5.36 16.61 -11.43
C ARG A 287 -5.78 15.14 -11.42
N LEU A 288 -5.69 14.47 -12.57
CA LEU A 288 -6.03 13.05 -12.71
C LEU A 288 -5.17 12.19 -11.78
N LEU A 289 -3.84 12.34 -11.83
CA LEU A 289 -2.91 11.59 -10.99
C LEU A 289 -3.14 11.87 -9.50
N PHE A 290 -3.35 13.13 -9.12
CA PHE A 290 -3.62 13.50 -7.73
C PHE A 290 -4.89 12.84 -7.21
N LEU A 291 -5.99 12.91 -7.98
CA LEU A 291 -7.26 12.26 -7.62
C LEU A 291 -7.11 10.74 -7.51
N MET A 292 -6.38 10.09 -8.43
CA MET A 292 -6.10 8.65 -8.32
C MET A 292 -5.38 8.30 -7.02
N VAL A 293 -4.38 9.08 -6.61
CA VAL A 293 -3.63 8.86 -5.36
C VAL A 293 -4.52 9.01 -4.13
N ILE A 294 -5.26 10.12 -4.03
CA ILE A 294 -6.07 10.38 -2.83
C ILE A 294 -7.29 9.46 -2.73
N GLU A 295 -7.88 9.03 -3.86
CA GLU A 295 -8.95 8.04 -3.87
C GLU A 295 -8.42 6.67 -3.40
N GLU A 296 -7.29 6.22 -3.94
CA GLU A 296 -6.73 4.91 -3.55
C GLU A 296 -6.20 4.89 -2.11
N ARG A 297 -5.76 6.03 -1.58
CA ARG A 297 -5.38 6.17 -0.16
C ARG A 297 -6.55 6.47 0.78
N ASN A 298 -7.80 6.48 0.27
CA ASN A 298 -9.02 6.80 1.02
C ASN A 298 -8.96 8.16 1.73
N LEU A 299 -8.31 9.16 1.15
CA LEU A 299 -8.10 10.50 1.73
C LEU A 299 -9.19 11.52 1.37
N ILE A 300 -10.19 11.13 0.57
CA ILE A 300 -11.31 12.01 0.20
C ILE A 300 -12.19 12.37 1.41
N PHE A 301 -12.45 11.37 2.27
CA PHE A 301 -13.37 11.48 3.38
C PHE A 301 -12.68 11.12 4.69
N PRO A 302 -13.00 11.79 5.81
CA PRO A 302 -12.57 11.33 7.12
C PRO A 302 -13.21 9.97 7.45
N ASP A 303 -12.59 9.21 8.36
CA ASP A 303 -13.05 7.85 8.73
C ASP A 303 -14.51 7.81 9.18
N ASN A 304 -14.94 8.85 9.91
CA ASN A 304 -16.30 9.01 10.43
C ASN A 304 -17.30 9.67 9.46
N ALA A 305 -16.97 9.78 8.17
CA ALA A 305 -17.88 10.36 7.18
C ALA A 305 -19.15 9.51 6.99
N ASP A 306 -20.23 10.17 6.57
CA ASP A 306 -21.48 9.52 6.19
C ASP A 306 -21.25 8.51 5.07
N LYS A 307 -21.57 7.24 5.35
CA LYS A 307 -21.37 6.12 4.44
C LYS A 307 -22.11 6.31 3.11
N ASN A 308 -23.34 6.82 3.14
CA ASN A 308 -24.15 7.00 1.93
C ASN A 308 -23.53 8.05 1.01
N LYS A 309 -22.99 9.14 1.57
CA LYS A 309 -22.32 10.19 0.79
C LYS A 309 -21.02 9.70 0.17
N ARG A 310 -20.27 8.91 0.94
CA ARG A 310 -19.04 8.25 0.46
C ARG A 310 -19.36 7.32 -0.72
N GLU A 311 -20.42 6.52 -0.62
CA GLU A 311 -20.87 5.63 -1.70
C GLU A 311 -21.27 6.42 -2.95
N ILE A 312 -22.06 7.49 -2.82
CA ILE A 312 -22.43 8.35 -3.97
C ILE A 312 -21.20 8.90 -4.70
N TYR A 313 -20.18 9.36 -3.97
CA TYR A 313 -18.95 9.83 -4.60
C TYR A 313 -18.27 8.72 -5.41
N TYR A 314 -18.03 7.56 -4.78
CA TYR A 314 -17.29 6.48 -5.43
C TYR A 314 -18.06 5.83 -6.59
N GLU A 315 -19.39 5.79 -6.53
CA GLU A 315 -20.23 5.22 -7.60
C GLU A 315 -20.41 6.13 -8.81
N TYR A 316 -20.44 7.46 -8.62
CA TYR A 316 -20.85 8.39 -9.68
C TYR A 316 -19.78 9.41 -10.08
N TYR A 317 -18.95 9.87 -9.14
CA TYR A 317 -18.01 10.97 -9.37
C TYR A 317 -16.54 10.55 -9.39
N SER A 318 -16.18 9.39 -8.83
CA SER A 318 -14.77 9.00 -8.70
C SER A 318 -14.04 8.86 -10.03
N ILE A 319 -12.74 9.14 -10.00
CA ILE A 319 -11.84 8.82 -11.09
C ILE A 319 -11.69 7.31 -11.23
N ASP A 320 -11.70 6.55 -10.12
CA ASP A 320 -11.70 5.08 -10.13
C ASP A 320 -12.82 4.50 -11.02
N ARG A 321 -14.03 5.07 -10.96
CA ARG A 321 -15.13 4.70 -11.86
C ARG A 321 -14.74 4.87 -13.33
N VAL A 322 -14.19 6.02 -13.72
CA VAL A 322 -13.84 6.28 -15.12
C VAL A 322 -12.64 5.41 -15.55
N ARG A 323 -11.70 5.12 -14.64
CA ARG A 323 -10.61 4.15 -14.89
C ARG A 323 -11.15 2.76 -15.19
N LYS A 324 -12.13 2.26 -14.43
CA LYS A 324 -12.81 0.99 -14.71
C LYS A 324 -13.50 0.99 -16.08
N LEU A 325 -14.03 2.13 -16.52
CA LEU A 325 -14.60 2.27 -17.86
C LEU A 325 -13.52 2.24 -18.95
N SER A 326 -12.34 2.79 -18.70
CA SER A 326 -11.22 2.82 -19.67
C SER A 326 -10.69 1.44 -20.06
N GLU A 327 -10.92 0.44 -19.22
CA GLU A 327 -10.58 -0.96 -19.50
C GLU A 327 -11.55 -1.61 -20.51
N LYS A 328 -12.74 -1.03 -20.70
CA LYS A 328 -13.78 -1.54 -21.61
C LYS A 328 -13.66 -0.87 -22.98
N GLN A 329 -12.89 -1.48 -23.88
CA GLN A 329 -12.56 -0.90 -25.19
C GLN A 329 -13.78 -0.50 -26.04
N TYR A 330 -14.92 -1.18 -25.90
CA TYR A 330 -16.15 -0.87 -26.63
C TYR A 330 -16.82 0.46 -26.20
N LEU A 331 -16.40 1.05 -25.06
CA LEU A 331 -16.89 2.35 -24.59
C LEU A 331 -16.08 3.54 -25.13
N ALA A 332 -14.93 3.27 -25.77
CA ALA A 332 -14.06 4.30 -26.36
C ALA A 332 -14.60 4.76 -27.72
N ASP A 333 -15.65 5.59 -27.68
CA ASP A 333 -16.39 6.06 -28.86
C ASP A 333 -16.25 7.59 -29.03
N GLN A 334 -15.89 8.04 -30.23
CA GLN A 334 -15.67 9.45 -30.55
C GLN A 334 -16.96 10.28 -30.59
N ARG A 335 -18.13 9.63 -30.69
CA ARG A 335 -19.43 10.30 -30.82
C ARG A 335 -19.95 10.89 -29.52
N PHE A 336 -19.41 10.47 -28.38
CA PHE A 336 -19.88 10.85 -27.05
C PHE A 336 -18.80 11.62 -26.30
N ASN A 337 -19.21 12.55 -25.44
CA ASN A 337 -18.33 13.41 -24.63
C ASN A 337 -18.78 13.50 -23.16
N ASP A 338 -19.73 12.63 -22.75
CA ASP A 338 -20.35 12.65 -21.42
C ASP A 338 -19.34 12.35 -20.31
N LEU A 339 -18.30 11.57 -20.58
CA LEU A 339 -17.26 11.28 -19.60
C LEU A 339 -16.38 12.50 -19.30
N TRP A 340 -16.14 13.36 -20.29
CA TRP A 340 -15.45 14.63 -20.06
C TRP A 340 -16.30 15.57 -19.20
N VAL A 341 -17.61 15.61 -19.45
CA VAL A 341 -18.55 16.38 -18.62
C VAL A 341 -18.58 15.85 -17.19
N ALA A 342 -18.65 14.52 -17.02
CA ALA A 342 -18.59 13.88 -15.71
C ALA A 342 -17.29 14.22 -14.97
N LEU A 343 -16.15 14.18 -15.67
CA LEU A 343 -14.85 14.53 -15.09
C LEU A 343 -14.77 15.99 -14.65
N LYS A 344 -15.33 16.92 -15.44
CA LYS A 344 -15.45 18.34 -15.01
C LYS A 344 -16.28 18.47 -13.73
N ASN A 345 -17.37 17.71 -13.61
CA ASN A 345 -18.16 17.68 -12.37
C ASN A 345 -17.36 17.11 -11.19
N THR A 346 -16.52 16.10 -11.41
CA THR A 346 -15.60 15.60 -10.37
C THR A 346 -14.66 16.70 -9.91
N PHE A 347 -14.01 17.43 -10.82
CA PHE A 347 -13.14 18.55 -10.45
C PHE A 347 -13.88 19.64 -9.68
N TYR A 348 -15.11 19.95 -10.12
CA TYR A 348 -15.96 20.94 -9.50
C TYR A 348 -16.21 20.69 -8.01
N LEU A 349 -16.35 19.42 -7.59
CA LEU A 349 -16.52 19.06 -6.18
C LEU A 349 -15.35 19.50 -5.29
N PHE A 350 -14.15 19.64 -5.86
CA PHE A 350 -12.92 19.96 -5.13
C PHE A 350 -12.47 21.42 -5.24
N GLU A 351 -13.12 22.25 -6.07
CA GLU A 351 -12.70 23.64 -6.31
C GLU A 351 -12.92 24.55 -5.11
N SER A 352 -14.07 24.43 -4.44
CA SER A 352 -14.42 25.23 -3.27
C SER A 352 -15.36 24.48 -2.35
N GLU A 353 -15.36 24.86 -1.07
CA GLU A 353 -16.20 24.25 -0.04
C GLU A 353 -17.69 24.26 -0.42
N ALA A 354 -18.16 25.33 -1.08
CA ALA A 354 -19.55 25.44 -1.50
C ALA A 354 -20.00 24.33 -2.46
N LYS A 355 -19.09 23.75 -3.25
CA LYS A 355 -19.42 22.72 -4.25
C LYS A 355 -19.44 21.32 -3.65
N GLY A 356 -18.43 20.98 -2.84
CA GLY A 356 -18.28 19.66 -2.23
C GLY A 356 -19.10 19.41 -0.96
N LYS A 357 -19.56 20.47 -0.27
CA LYS A 357 -20.19 20.36 1.06
C LYS A 357 -21.38 19.41 1.14
N HIS A 358 -22.18 19.27 0.08
CA HIS A 358 -23.37 18.41 0.09
C HIS A 358 -23.00 16.92 0.18
N LEU A 359 -21.86 16.55 -0.40
CA LEU A 359 -21.27 15.21 -0.26
C LEU A 359 -20.32 15.10 0.93
N GLY A 360 -20.04 16.19 1.66
CA GLY A 360 -19.06 16.20 2.75
C GLY A 360 -17.60 16.23 2.26
N ILE A 361 -17.38 16.66 1.02
CA ILE A 361 -16.06 16.77 0.41
C ILE A 361 -15.46 18.15 0.73
N LYS A 362 -14.22 18.16 1.21
CA LYS A 362 -13.45 19.39 1.42
C LYS A 362 -12.73 19.78 0.12
N PRO A 363 -12.53 21.09 -0.12
CA PRO A 363 -11.77 21.52 -1.28
C PRO A 363 -10.32 21.04 -1.19
N LEU A 364 -9.76 20.65 -2.33
CA LEU A 364 -8.34 20.35 -2.46
C LEU A 364 -7.65 21.68 -2.75
N ALA A 365 -7.29 22.41 -1.68
CA ALA A 365 -6.69 23.74 -1.79
C ALA A 365 -5.45 23.76 -2.72
N GLY A 366 -5.15 24.93 -3.28
CA GLY A 366 -3.98 25.16 -4.13
C GLY A 366 -4.33 25.37 -5.61
N ASP A 367 -3.33 25.78 -6.40
CA ASP A 367 -3.51 26.21 -7.78
C ASP A 367 -3.97 25.08 -8.71
N LEU A 368 -3.77 23.81 -8.32
CA LEU A 368 -4.07 22.66 -9.17
C LEU A 368 -5.57 22.46 -9.35
N PHE A 369 -6.40 22.63 -8.31
CA PHE A 369 -7.85 22.41 -8.38
C PHE A 369 -8.67 23.70 -8.46
N GLY A 370 -8.04 24.87 -8.56
CA GLY A 370 -8.76 26.11 -8.82
C GLY A 370 -9.46 26.11 -10.18
N TYR A 371 -10.61 26.77 -10.31
CA TYR A 371 -11.39 26.81 -11.57
C TYR A 371 -10.52 27.11 -12.80
N ASN A 372 -9.64 28.12 -12.72
CA ASN A 372 -8.80 28.54 -13.85
C ASN A 372 -7.56 27.65 -14.12
N ALA A 373 -7.33 26.57 -13.35
CA ALA A 373 -6.06 25.84 -13.46
C ALA A 373 -5.86 25.22 -14.85
N ILE A 374 -6.91 24.66 -15.45
CA ILE A 374 -6.88 24.08 -16.79
C ILE A 374 -7.34 25.07 -17.88
N GLY A 375 -7.49 26.34 -17.53
CA GLY A 375 -7.82 27.43 -18.45
C GLY A 375 -9.05 27.14 -19.31
N ILE A 376 -8.90 27.38 -20.61
CA ILE A 376 -9.96 27.21 -21.61
C ILE A 376 -10.46 25.76 -21.74
N LEU A 377 -9.71 24.75 -21.26
CA LEU A 377 -10.12 23.35 -21.36
C LEU A 377 -11.45 23.09 -20.63
N ASN A 378 -11.78 23.84 -19.57
CA ASN A 378 -13.08 23.73 -18.90
C ASN A 378 -14.28 24.00 -19.83
N ASN A 379 -14.07 24.88 -20.82
CA ASN A 379 -15.10 25.28 -21.78
C ASN A 379 -15.07 24.41 -23.04
N CYS A 380 -14.07 23.54 -23.17
CA CYS A 380 -13.92 22.64 -24.30
C CYS A 380 -14.69 21.33 -24.10
N ASN A 381 -14.84 20.63 -25.22
CA ASN A 381 -15.34 19.27 -25.33
C ASN A 381 -14.18 18.32 -25.65
N LEU A 382 -14.24 17.11 -25.11
CA LEU A 382 -13.32 16.03 -25.41
C LEU A 382 -14.15 14.76 -25.57
N ASP A 383 -13.88 13.98 -26.61
CA ASP A 383 -14.61 12.75 -26.83
C ASP A 383 -14.16 11.63 -25.87
N ASN A 384 -15.03 10.64 -25.69
CA ASN A 384 -14.82 9.53 -24.77
C ASN A 384 -13.67 8.64 -25.22
N LYS A 385 -13.39 8.52 -26.53
CA LYS A 385 -12.27 7.72 -27.02
C LYS A 385 -10.94 8.30 -26.52
N VAL A 386 -10.70 9.58 -26.74
CA VAL A 386 -9.46 10.25 -26.30
C VAL A 386 -9.33 10.20 -24.77
N LEU A 387 -10.40 10.52 -24.05
CA LEU A 387 -10.36 10.51 -22.57
C LEU A 387 -10.09 9.11 -22.01
N LEU A 388 -10.77 8.08 -22.50
CA LEU A 388 -10.58 6.72 -22.03
C LEU A 388 -9.22 6.15 -22.44
N GLU A 389 -8.70 6.48 -23.63
CA GLU A 389 -7.35 6.09 -24.03
C GLU A 389 -6.29 6.72 -23.12
N CYS A 390 -6.44 8.02 -22.80
CA CYS A 390 -5.58 8.73 -21.85
C CYS A 390 -5.62 8.07 -20.46
N LEU A 391 -6.81 7.83 -19.91
CA LEU A 391 -6.95 7.19 -18.60
C LEU A 391 -6.42 5.75 -18.59
N ARG A 392 -6.59 5.01 -19.68
CA ARG A 392 -6.03 3.66 -19.82
C ARG A 392 -4.51 3.68 -19.80
N ASN A 393 -3.88 4.61 -20.52
CA ASN A 393 -2.43 4.78 -20.52
C ASN A 393 -1.90 5.09 -19.11
N LEU A 394 -2.62 5.90 -18.34
CA LEU A 394 -2.28 6.22 -16.95
C LEU A 394 -2.66 5.13 -15.94
N SER A 395 -3.46 4.13 -16.33
CA SER A 395 -4.00 3.13 -15.40
C SER A 395 -3.39 1.75 -15.56
N VAL A 396 -2.93 1.41 -16.76
CA VAL A 396 -2.46 0.07 -17.10
C VAL A 396 -1.06 0.15 -17.67
N PHE A 397 -0.14 -0.59 -17.06
CA PHE A 397 1.20 -0.82 -17.57
C PHE A 397 1.25 -2.19 -18.25
N ILE A 398 1.89 -2.26 -19.43
CA ILE A 398 2.17 -3.53 -20.10
C ILE A 398 3.65 -3.79 -19.95
N ASN A 399 4.00 -4.87 -19.26
CA ASN A 399 5.39 -5.29 -19.14
C ASN A 399 5.91 -5.69 -20.52
N LYS A 400 6.91 -4.98 -21.05
CA LYS A 400 7.49 -5.22 -22.38
C LYS A 400 8.07 -6.63 -22.53
N ASN A 401 8.54 -7.24 -21.43
CA ASN A 401 9.18 -8.56 -21.45
C ASN A 401 8.16 -9.70 -21.36
N THR A 402 7.11 -9.54 -20.55
CA THR A 402 6.15 -10.63 -20.29
C THR A 402 4.82 -10.46 -21.03
N GLY A 403 4.55 -9.27 -21.59
CA GLY A 403 3.25 -8.92 -22.18
C GLY A 403 2.12 -8.79 -21.15
N GLN A 404 2.40 -8.99 -19.86
CA GLN A 404 1.40 -8.94 -18.80
C GLN A 404 0.92 -7.51 -18.58
N LYS A 405 -0.41 -7.36 -18.52
CA LYS A 405 -1.08 -6.11 -18.15
C LYS A 405 -1.18 -6.03 -16.64
N MET A 406 -0.63 -4.97 -16.05
CA MET A 406 -0.68 -4.70 -14.62
C MET A 406 -1.38 -3.36 -14.41
N ARG A 407 -2.30 -3.29 -13.46
CA ARG A 407 -2.92 -2.03 -13.07
C ARG A 407 -1.95 -1.27 -12.16
N ILE A 408 -1.76 0.02 -12.43
CA ILE A 408 -0.91 0.88 -11.61
C ILE A 408 -1.64 1.16 -10.29
N ASN A 409 -0.95 0.88 -9.18
CA ASN A 409 -1.38 1.17 -7.82
C ASN A 409 -0.73 2.48 -7.35
N TYR A 410 -1.55 3.52 -7.25
CA TYR A 410 -1.21 4.86 -6.79
C TYR A 410 -1.26 5.03 -5.26
N ALA A 411 -1.73 4.02 -4.50
CA ALA A 411 -1.62 4.02 -3.04
C ALA A 411 -0.20 3.77 -2.54
N SER A 412 0.62 3.07 -3.33
CA SER A 412 1.99 2.64 -3.00
C SER A 412 2.94 3.75 -2.55
#